data_AF-A0A4Q5R202-F1
#
_entry.id   AF-A0A4Q5R202-F1
#
_cell.length_a   1.000
_cell.length_b   1.000
_cell.length_c   1.000
_cell.angle_alpha   90.00
_cell.angle_beta   90.00
_cell.angle_gamma   90.00
#
_symmetry.space_group_name_H-M   'P 1'
#
loop_
_entity.id
_entity.type
_entity.pdbx_description
1 polymer ?
#
loop_
_entity_poly.entity_id
_entity_poly.type
_entity_poly.pdbx_seq_one_letter_code
_entity_poly.pdbx_strand_id
1 'polypeptide(L)' 'MYTPPELDKNYWEERYKSNETGWDIGHASPALIDYCMKIADKKISILVPGCGYGHEVVELVVPEYFVQSAS' A
#
# COMPACT_ATOMS: atom_id res chain seq x y z
N MET A 1 -6.28 16.34 -29.00
CA MET A 1 -6.26 14.94 -28.50
C MET A 1 -5.64 14.99 -27.12
N TYR A 2 -6.23 14.35 -26.13
CA TYR A 2 -5.65 14.27 -24.78
C TYR A 2 -4.62 13.15 -24.76
N THR A 3 -3.43 13.45 -24.25
CA THR A 3 -2.40 12.44 -23.97
C THR A 3 -2.31 12.32 -22.45
N PRO A 4 -2.57 11.15 -21.87
CA PRO A 4 -2.39 10.95 -20.45
C PRO A 4 -0.91 11.12 -20.09
N PRO A 5 -0.62 11.57 -18.86
CA PRO A 5 0.74 11.66 -18.38
C PRO A 5 1.36 10.27 -18.28
N GLU A 6 2.68 10.20 -18.49
CA GLU A 6 3.46 8.99 -18.23
C GLU A 6 3.55 8.77 -16.72
N LEU A 7 3.19 7.56 -16.25
CA LEU A 7 3.13 7.22 -14.83
C LEU A 7 4.50 6.75 -14.30
N ASP A 8 5.54 7.56 -14.54
CA ASP A 8 6.91 7.26 -14.16
C ASP A 8 7.21 7.63 -12.68
N LYS A 9 8.47 7.44 -12.28
CA LYS A 9 8.93 7.78 -10.93
C LYS A 9 8.68 9.26 -10.57
N ASN A 10 8.95 10.18 -11.51
CA ASN A 10 8.82 11.61 -11.25
C ASN A 10 7.35 12.00 -11.07
N TYR A 11 6.48 11.44 -11.91
CA TYR A 11 5.04 11.62 -11.82
C TYR A 11 4.47 11.30 -10.43
N TRP A 12 4.91 10.19 -9.84
CA TRP A 12 4.47 9.78 -8.50
C TRP A 12 5.12 10.62 -7.39
N GLU A 13 6.43 10.86 -7.47
CA GLU A 13 7.18 11.66 -6.50
C GLU A 13 6.62 13.10 -6.37
N GLU A 14 6.27 13.72 -7.49
CA GLU A 14 5.68 15.07 -7.51
C GLU A 14 4.36 15.12 -6.76
N ARG A 15 3.51 14.09 -6.88
CA ARG A 15 2.22 14.05 -6.19
C ARG A 15 2.35 13.89 -4.68
N TYR A 16 3.29 13.07 -4.23
CA TYR A 16 3.60 13.01 -2.80
C TYR A 16 4.09 14.37 -2.29
N LYS A 17 4.95 15.06 -3.06
CA LYS A 17 5.45 16.41 -2.70
C LYS A 17 4.36 17.48 -2.70
N SER A 18 3.38 17.38 -3.60
CA SER A 18 2.27 18.34 -3.70
C SER A 18 1.08 17.98 -2.82
N ASN A 19 1.15 16.91 -2.01
CA ASN A 19 0.02 16.33 -1.27
C ASN A 19 -1.19 16.00 -2.17
N GLU A 20 -0.95 15.69 -3.44
CA GLU A 20 -1.97 15.19 -4.38
C GLU A 20 -2.16 13.68 -4.22
N THR A 21 -2.34 13.23 -2.99
CA THR A 21 -2.44 11.82 -2.60
C THR A 21 -3.90 11.38 -2.49
N GLY A 22 -4.72 11.68 -3.49
CA GLY A 22 -6.17 11.41 -3.46
C GLY A 22 -6.53 9.92 -3.40
N TRP A 23 -5.57 9.03 -3.62
CA TRP A 23 -5.71 7.58 -3.41
C TRP A 23 -5.46 7.15 -1.95
N ASP A 24 -4.83 8.00 -1.15
CA ASP A 24 -4.60 7.71 0.26
C ASP A 24 -5.89 7.95 1.06
N ILE A 25 -6.37 6.92 1.75
CA ILE A 25 -7.59 6.98 2.55
C ILE A 25 -7.30 7.36 4.02
N GLY A 26 -6.03 7.58 4.39
CA GLY A 26 -5.58 7.99 5.71
C GLY A 26 -5.57 6.91 6.79
N HIS A 27 -5.94 5.67 6.45
CA HIS A 27 -5.92 4.51 7.35
C HIS A 27 -5.84 3.21 6.56
N ALA A 28 -5.62 2.08 7.24
CA ALA A 28 -5.58 0.78 6.58
C ALA A 28 -6.98 0.42 6.07
N SER A 29 -7.08 -0.09 4.84
CA SER A 29 -8.33 -0.55 4.25
C SER A 29 -8.93 -1.69 5.08
N PRO A 30 -10.12 -1.51 5.70
CA PRO A 30 -10.71 -2.54 6.56
C PRO A 30 -10.93 -3.86 5.84
N ALA A 31 -11.31 -3.80 4.55
CA ALA A 31 -11.54 -4.99 3.74
C ALA A 31 -10.26 -5.81 3.50
N LEU A 32 -9.11 -5.14 3.31
CA LEU A 32 -7.82 -5.82 3.12
C LEU A 32 -7.34 -6.45 4.44
N ILE A 33 -7.46 -5.71 5.55
CA ILE A 33 -7.12 -6.23 6.87
C ILE A 33 -7.98 -7.44 7.21
N ASP A 34 -9.30 -7.34 7.05
CA ASP A 34 -10.23 -8.46 7.29
C ASP A 34 -9.91 -9.68 6.43
N TYR A 35 -9.54 -9.47 5.17
CA TYR A 35 -9.13 -10.56 4.29
C TYR A 35 -7.85 -11.23 4.78
N CYS A 36 -6.81 -10.44 5.06
CA CYS A 36 -5.54 -10.94 5.57
C CYS A 36 -5.72 -11.67 6.91
N MET A 37 -6.59 -11.20 7.81
CA MET A 37 -6.83 -11.85 9.10
C MET A 37 -7.45 -13.24 8.95
N LYS A 38 -8.23 -13.50 7.90
CA LYS A 38 -8.86 -14.81 7.62
C LYS A 38 -7.90 -15.86 7.06
N ILE A 39 -6.71 -15.48 6.61
CA ILE A 39 -5.72 -16.43 6.11
C ILE A 39 -5.28 -17.34 7.27
N ALA A 40 -5.49 -18.66 7.13
CA ALA A 40 -5.21 -19.62 8.20
C ALA A 40 -3.71 -19.83 8.44
N ASP A 41 -2.93 -19.95 7.36
CA ASP A 41 -1.48 -20.10 7.46
C ASP A 41 -0.82 -18.73 7.57
N LYS A 42 -0.32 -18.41 8.76
CA LYS A 42 0.36 -17.12 9.02
C LYS A 42 1.82 -17.12 8.60
N LYS A 43 2.42 -18.29 8.30
CA LYS A 43 3.83 -18.38 7.88
C LYS A 43 4.09 -17.84 6.47
N ILE A 44 3.05 -17.43 5.77
CA ILE A 44 3.16 -16.80 4.46
C ILE A 44 3.78 -15.40 4.57
N SER A 45 4.43 -14.96 3.50
CA SER A 45 4.91 -13.59 3.37
C SER A 45 3.87 -12.73 2.63
N ILE A 46 3.61 -11.53 3.13
CA ILE A 46 2.71 -10.56 2.50
C ILE A 46 3.56 -9.47 1.84
N LEU A 47 3.40 -9.28 0.54
CA LEU A 47 4.00 -8.19 -0.23
C LEU A 47 2.94 -7.12 -0.51
N VAL A 48 3.23 -5.87 -0.16
CA VAL A 48 2.39 -4.71 -0.49
C VAL A 48 3.14 -3.82 -1.50
N PRO A 49 2.91 -4.03 -2.83
CA PRO A 49 3.54 -3.21 -3.85
C PRO A 49 2.85 -1.85 -3.95
N GLY A 50 3.62 -0.79 -4.16
CA GLY A 50 3.11 0.58 -4.21
C GLY A 50 2.40 0.97 -2.92
N CYS A 51 2.96 0.61 -1.76
CA CYS A 51 2.28 0.74 -0.46
C CYS A 51 1.91 2.17 -0.05
N GLY A 52 2.38 3.19 -0.78
CA GLY A 52 2.21 4.59 -0.43
C GLY A 52 2.63 4.88 1.01
N TYR A 53 1.73 5.45 1.81
CA TYR A 53 1.98 5.72 3.23
C TYR A 53 2.03 4.47 4.13
N GLY A 54 1.72 3.29 3.58
CA GLY A 54 2.00 2.02 4.22
C GLY A 54 1.06 1.65 5.36
N HIS A 55 -0.17 2.18 5.36
CA HIS A 55 -1.14 1.91 6.43
C HIS A 55 -1.41 0.42 6.64
N GLU A 56 -1.60 -0.35 5.55
CA GLU A 56 -1.79 -1.81 5.63
C GLU A 56 -0.56 -2.52 6.16
N VAL A 57 0.64 -2.04 5.81
CA VAL A 57 1.90 -2.65 6.25
C VAL A 57 2.01 -2.52 7.77
N VAL A 58 1.76 -1.33 8.31
CA VAL A 58 1.80 -1.10 9.76
C VAL A 58 0.81 -2.00 10.51
N GLU A 59 -0.42 -2.13 9.99
CA GLU A 59 -1.46 -2.93 10.64
C GLU A 59 -1.19 -4.46 10.56
N LEU A 60 -0.54 -4.92 9.49
CA LEU A 60 -0.28 -6.35 9.27
C LEU A 60 1.04 -6.85 9.87
N VAL A 61 1.93 -5.96 10.32
CA VAL A 61 3.17 -6.33 11.02
C VAL A 61 2.83 -6.79 12.44
N VAL A 62 2.42 -8.05 12.55
CA VAL A 62 2.22 -8.79 13.80
C VAL A 62 3.25 -9.94 13.87
N PRO A 63 3.56 -10.48 15.06
CA PRO A 63 4.59 -11.53 15.22
C PRO A 63 4.43 -12.73 14.30
N GLU A 64 3.20 -13.02 13.88
CA GLU A 64 2.84 -14.15 13.06
C GLU A 64 3.07 -13.92 11.55
N TYR A 65 3.20 -12.66 11.10
CA TYR A 65 3.34 -12.31 9.68
C TYR A 65 4.70 -11.72 9.35
N PHE A 66 5.25 -12.12 8.20
CA PHE A 66 6.33 -11.39 7.54
C PHE A 66 5.73 -10.49 6.46
N VAL A 67 5.83 -9.17 6.62
CA VAL A 67 5.26 -8.18 5.69
C VAL A 67 6.38 -7.34 5.08
N GLN A 68 6.38 -7.19 3.76
CA GLN A 68 7.32 -6.38 3.01
C GLN A 68 6.59 -5.34 2.17
N SER A 69 7.04 -4.08 2.25
CA SER A 69 6.64 -3.00 1.35
C SER A 69 7.61 -2.88 0.18
N ALA A 70 7.09 -2.52 -0.99
CA ALA A 70 7.90 -2.07 -2.12
C ALA A 70 7.29 -0.79 -2.71
N SER A 71 8.11 0.22 -2.98
CA SER A 71 7.72 1.50 -3.59
C SER A 71 8.07 1.54 -5.07
#